data_AF-A0A848RWD1-F1
#
_entry.id   AF-A0A848RWD1-F1
#
_cell.length_a   1.000
_cell.length_b   1.000
_cell.length_c   1.000
_cell.angle_alpha   90.00
_cell.angle_beta   90.00
_cell.angle_gamma   90.00
#
_symmetry.space_group_name_H-M   'P 1'
#
loop_
_entity.id
_entity.type
_entity.pdbx_description
1 polymer ?
#
loop_
_entity_poly.entity_id
_entity_poly.type
_entity_poly.pdbx_seq_one_letter_code
_entity_poly.pdbx_strand_id
1 'polypeptide(L)'
;MLKNTLNRATLRAARSGRGPFSLVRHVGRKSGKTFETPIMVARRPDGFVVELTYGPQVNWYRNIEAAGRCDIVYKGVEHHIDRIEPCTAEAGLQAYGNPRAIVLRILHRHEFRFLHESSSDH
;
A
#
# COMPACT_ATOMS: atom_id res chain seq x y z
N MET A 1 -13.11 7.88 15.78
CA MET A 1 -13.91 8.50 14.70
C MET A 1 -13.19 9.76 14.22
N LEU A 2 -12.43 9.70 13.12
CA LEU A 2 -12.01 10.90 12.37
C LEU A 2 -12.87 10.90 11.08
N LYS A 3 -13.87 11.78 11.02
CA LYS A 3 -15.00 11.69 10.09
C LYS A 3 -14.79 12.58 8.84
N ASN A 4 -14.62 11.89 7.70
CA ASN A 4 -15.01 12.22 6.33
C ASN A 4 -14.40 13.37 5.51
N THR A 5 -13.90 14.49 6.03
CA THR A 5 -13.35 15.55 5.16
C THR A 5 -11.89 15.34 4.78
N LEU A 6 -11.06 14.93 5.75
CA LEU A 6 -9.65 14.58 5.52
C LEU A 6 -9.50 13.38 4.57
N ASN A 7 -10.43 12.42 4.57
CA ASN A 7 -10.37 11.26 3.70
C ASN A 7 -10.55 11.63 2.21
N ARG A 8 -11.43 12.60 1.90
CA ARG A 8 -11.77 12.93 0.50
C ARG A 8 -10.66 13.72 -0.20
N ALA A 9 -10.00 14.63 0.51
CA ALA A 9 -8.86 15.37 -0.01
C ALA A 9 -7.65 14.45 -0.21
N THR A 10 -7.33 13.58 0.78
CA THR A 10 -6.26 12.59 0.64
C THR A 10 -6.54 11.58 -0.47
N LEU A 11 -7.79 11.12 -0.61
CA LEU A 11 -8.20 10.26 -1.73
C LEU A 11 -8.08 10.99 -3.07
N ARG A 12 -8.51 12.26 -3.17
CA ARG A 12 -8.34 13.04 -4.41
C ARG A 12 -6.87 13.26 -4.76
N ALA A 13 -6.03 13.57 -3.77
CA ALA A 13 -4.60 13.72 -3.97
C ALA A 13 -3.97 12.41 -4.44
N ALA A 14 -4.25 11.29 -3.76
CA ALA A 14 -3.77 9.97 -4.17
C ALA A 14 -4.28 9.57 -5.57
N ARG A 15 -5.56 9.82 -5.88
CA ARG A 15 -6.12 9.62 -7.24
C ARG A 15 -5.48 10.51 -8.30
N SER A 16 -5.03 11.72 -7.93
CA SER A 16 -4.34 12.62 -8.87
C SER A 16 -2.95 12.10 -9.28
N GLY A 17 -2.42 11.08 -8.59
CA GLY A 17 -1.09 10.56 -8.80
C GLY A 17 0.04 11.48 -8.33
N ARG A 18 -0.30 12.61 -7.68
CA ARG A 18 0.65 13.60 -7.16
C ARG A 18 0.78 13.47 -5.64
N GLY A 19 2.01 13.53 -5.13
CA GLY A 19 2.32 13.38 -3.71
C GLY A 19 2.82 11.96 -3.34
N PRO A 20 3.04 11.69 -2.04
CA PRO A 20 3.68 10.45 -1.60
C PRO A 20 2.72 9.25 -1.54
N PHE A 21 1.43 9.46 -1.79
CA PHE A 21 0.39 8.46 -1.57
C PHE A 21 0.00 7.75 -2.87
N SER A 22 -0.27 6.45 -2.73
CA SER A 22 -0.94 5.60 -3.71
C SER A 22 -2.24 5.09 -3.10
N LEU A 23 -3.05 4.37 -3.89
CA LEU A 23 -4.25 3.73 -3.36
C LEU A 23 -4.09 2.21 -3.40
N VAL A 24 -4.55 1.54 -2.37
CA VAL A 24 -4.89 0.12 -2.45
C VAL A 24 -6.40 -0.01 -2.62
N ARG A 25 -6.84 -0.70 -3.66
CA ARG A 25 -8.23 -1.14 -3.83
C ARG A 25 -8.35 -2.56 -3.32
N HIS A 26 -9.35 -2.81 -2.48
CA HIS A 26 -9.56 -4.11 -1.85
C HIS A 26 -11.03 -4.38 -1.59
N VAL A 27 -11.37 -5.66 -1.44
CA VAL A 27 -12.72 -6.11 -1.08
C VAL A 27 -12.78 -6.42 0.41
N GLY A 28 -13.75 -5.87 1.10
CA GLY A 28 -13.97 -6.13 2.53
C GLY A 28 -14.31 -7.59 2.79
N ARG A 29 -13.45 -8.34 3.49
CA ARG A 29 -13.63 -9.78 3.77
C ARG A 29 -14.94 -10.16 4.48
N LYS A 30 -15.58 -9.20 5.17
CA LYS A 30 -16.88 -9.39 5.84
C LYS A 30 -18.07 -8.82 5.05
N SER A 31 -17.84 -7.77 4.27
CA SER A 31 -18.92 -6.99 3.65
C SER A 31 -19.04 -7.20 2.14
N GLY A 32 -18.04 -7.78 1.49
CA GLY A 32 -17.96 -7.90 0.03
C GLY A 32 -17.84 -6.56 -0.71
N LYS A 33 -17.78 -5.43 -0.01
CA LYS A 33 -17.72 -4.09 -0.62
C LYS A 33 -16.30 -3.74 -1.06
N THR A 34 -16.19 -3.05 -2.18
CA THR A 34 -14.94 -2.46 -2.65
C THR A 34 -14.61 -1.20 -1.86
N PHE A 35 -13.36 -1.09 -1.43
CA PHE A 35 -12.81 0.06 -0.71
C PHE A 35 -11.53 0.53 -1.37
N GLU A 36 -11.24 1.82 -1.22
CA GLU A 36 -9.94 2.37 -1.55
C GLU A 36 -9.32 2.97 -0.29
N THR A 37 -8.03 2.75 -0.10
CA THR A 37 -7.30 3.27 1.07
C THR A 37 -6.01 3.91 0.61
N PRO A 38 -5.75 5.19 0.96
CA PRO A 38 -4.46 5.81 0.73
C PRO A 38 -3.37 5.08 1.53
N ILE A 39 -2.28 4.73 0.85
CA ILE A 39 -1.11 4.07 1.43
C ILE A 39 0.18 4.69 0.88
N MET A 40 1.29 4.45 1.54
CA MET A 40 2.61 4.77 1.00
C MET A 40 3.24 3.49 0.44
N VAL A 41 3.77 3.56 -0.78
CA VAL A 41 4.48 2.45 -1.41
C VAL A 41 5.80 2.90 -2.01
N ALA A 42 6.77 2.01 -2.05
CA ALA A 42 7.96 2.12 -2.88
C ALA A 42 7.82 1.16 -4.07
N ARG A 43 8.07 1.66 -5.28
CA ARG A 43 8.04 0.85 -6.50
C ARG A 43 9.29 -0.02 -6.59
N ARG A 44 9.11 -1.27 -7.01
CA ARG A 44 10.16 -2.25 -7.34
C ARG A 44 9.89 -2.82 -8.74
N PRO A 45 10.87 -3.48 -9.39
CA PRO A 45 10.69 -4.02 -10.74
C PRO A 45 9.51 -5.00 -10.83
N ASP A 46 9.36 -5.82 -9.79
CA ASP A 46 8.43 -6.93 -9.63
C ASP A 46 7.20 -6.60 -8.75
N GLY A 47 7.02 -5.32 -8.38
CA GLY A 47 5.85 -4.89 -7.63
C GLY A 47 6.11 -3.71 -6.70
N PHE A 48 5.64 -3.83 -5.45
CA PHE A 48 5.64 -2.73 -4.48
C PHE A 48 6.01 -3.18 -3.08
N VAL A 49 6.79 -2.35 -2.38
CA VAL A 49 6.92 -2.43 -0.93
C VAL A 49 5.93 -1.47 -0.31
N VAL A 50 5.06 -1.97 0.57
CA VAL A 50 4.13 -1.14 1.35
C VAL A 50 4.56 -1.08 2.81
N GLU A 51 4.47 0.10 3.42
CA GLU A 51 4.63 0.32 4.85
C GLU A 51 3.26 0.22 5.54
N LEU A 52 3.18 -0.52 6.65
CA LEU A 52 1.95 -0.70 7.42
C LEU A 52 1.89 0.29 8.59
N THR A 53 1.49 1.54 8.32
CA THR A 53 1.46 2.62 9.33
C THR A 53 0.67 2.26 10.60
N TYR A 54 -0.34 1.39 10.50
CA TYR A 54 -1.14 0.93 11.64
C TYR A 54 -0.92 -0.55 11.98
N GLY A 55 0.17 -1.13 11.48
CA GLY A 55 0.56 -2.51 11.67
C GLY A 55 -0.31 -3.54 10.90
N PRO A 56 0.00 -4.84 11.05
CA PRO A 56 -0.67 -5.92 10.33
C PRO A 56 -2.14 -6.15 10.72
N GLN A 57 -2.64 -5.44 11.74
CA GLN A 57 -4.04 -5.51 12.14
C GLN A 57 -4.95 -4.51 11.41
N VAL A 58 -4.37 -3.62 10.59
CA VAL A 58 -5.13 -2.63 9.84
C VAL A 58 -6.11 -3.31 8.87
N ASN A 59 -7.35 -2.79 8.82
CA ASN A 59 -8.44 -3.48 8.14
C ASN A 59 -8.21 -3.73 6.66
N TRP A 60 -7.59 -2.78 5.94
CA TRP A 60 -7.30 -2.94 4.52
C TRP A 60 -6.29 -4.07 4.29
N TYR A 61 -5.26 -4.19 5.14
CA TYR A 61 -4.25 -5.23 5.01
C TYR A 61 -4.85 -6.61 5.27
N ARG A 62 -5.64 -6.75 6.34
CA ARG A 62 -6.38 -8.00 6.63
C ARG A 62 -7.38 -8.39 5.53
N ASN A 63 -7.87 -7.44 4.75
CA ASN A 63 -8.73 -7.73 3.61
C ASN A 63 -7.94 -8.31 2.44
N ILE A 64 -6.82 -7.67 2.07
CA ILE A 64 -5.99 -8.15 0.95
C ILE A 64 -5.29 -9.47 1.29
N GLU A 65 -4.90 -9.67 2.55
CA GLU A 65 -4.33 -10.92 3.04
C GLU A 65 -5.36 -12.05 2.95
N ALA A 66 -6.62 -11.80 3.34
CA ALA A 66 -7.70 -12.78 3.20
C ALA A 66 -8.08 -13.07 1.74
N ALA A 67 -7.96 -12.08 0.84
CA ALA A 67 -8.27 -12.24 -0.58
C ALA A 67 -7.10 -12.82 -1.39
N GLY A 68 -5.88 -12.75 -0.87
CA GLY A 68 -4.63 -13.06 -1.58
C GLY A 68 -4.27 -12.09 -2.71
N ARG A 69 -5.05 -11.02 -2.91
CA ARG A 69 -4.91 -10.10 -4.05
C ARG A 69 -5.46 -8.71 -3.75
N CYS A 70 -5.00 -7.73 -4.52
CA CYS A 70 -5.53 -6.37 -4.54
C CYS A 70 -5.09 -5.62 -5.80
N ASP A 71 -5.56 -4.38 -5.95
CA ASP A 71 -5.04 -3.48 -6.98
C ASP A 71 -4.34 -2.30 -6.31
N ILE A 72 -3.14 -1.96 -6.81
CA ILE A 72 -2.42 -0.75 -6.43
C ILE A 72 -2.60 0.29 -7.53
N VAL A 73 -3.14 1.45 -7.17
CA VAL A 73 -3.15 2.63 -8.05
C VAL A 73 -1.94 3.48 -7.72
N TYR A 74 -0.89 3.35 -8.52
CA TYR A 74 0.38 4.06 -8.38
C TYR A 74 0.50 5.11 -9.47
N LYS A 75 0.65 6.39 -9.10
CA LYS A 75 0.73 7.52 -10.05
C LYS A 75 -0.41 7.54 -11.09
N GLY A 76 -1.59 7.09 -10.69
CA GLY A 76 -2.77 7.01 -11.55
C GLY A 76 -2.86 5.76 -12.44
N VAL A 77 -1.87 4.88 -12.42
CA VAL A 77 -1.86 3.61 -13.15
C VAL A 77 -2.24 2.47 -12.20
N GLU A 78 -3.06 1.55 -12.67
CA GLU A 78 -3.52 0.38 -11.93
C GLU A 78 -2.58 -0.80 -12.14
N HIS A 79 -2.22 -1.47 -11.06
CA HIS A 79 -1.31 -2.61 -11.01
C HIS A 79 -1.97 -3.74 -10.22
N HIS A 80 -2.15 -4.90 -10.84
CA HIS A 80 -2.75 -6.07 -10.22
C HIS A 80 -1.72 -6.79 -9.34
N ILE A 81 -2.10 -7.08 -8.10
CA ILE A 81 -1.26 -7.80 -7.13
C ILE A 81 -1.88 -9.16 -6.88
N ASP A 82 -1.10 -10.23 -7.04
CA ASP A 82 -1.54 -11.62 -6.84
C ASP A 82 -0.81 -12.36 -5.71
N ARG A 83 0.24 -11.76 -5.15
CA ARG A 83 1.04 -12.37 -4.08
C ARG A 83 1.52 -11.31 -3.11
N ILE A 84 1.37 -11.61 -1.82
CA ILE A 84 1.69 -10.71 -0.71
C ILE A 84 2.61 -11.47 0.25
N GLU A 85 3.81 -10.95 0.47
CA GLU A 85 4.84 -11.61 1.27
C GLU A 85 5.38 -10.70 2.38
N PRO A 86 5.87 -11.30 3.49
CA PRO A 86 6.64 -10.56 4.48
C PRO A 86 7.84 -9.86 3.84
N CYS A 87 8.09 -8.62 4.25
CA CYS A 87 9.31 -7.89 3.88
C CYS A 87 10.03 -7.47 5.16
N THR A 88 11.34 -7.72 5.24
CA THR A 88 12.11 -7.32 6.41
C THR A 88 12.16 -5.80 6.54
N ALA A 89 12.31 -5.30 7.76
CA ALA A 89 12.43 -3.85 7.98
C ALA A 89 13.58 -3.23 7.17
N GLU A 90 14.71 -3.94 7.06
CA GLU A 90 15.86 -3.48 6.28
C GLU A 90 15.53 -3.38 4.78
N ALA A 91 15.04 -4.46 4.16
CA ALA A 91 14.68 -4.47 2.75
C ALA A 91 13.57 -3.44 2.46
N GLY A 92 12.63 -3.29 3.38
CA GLY A 92 11.57 -2.29 3.32
C GLY A 92 12.14 -0.87 3.28
N LEU A 93 12.98 -0.51 4.25
CA LEU A 93 13.63 0.81 4.31
C LEU A 93 14.49 1.07 3.06
N GLN A 94 15.26 0.08 2.61
CA GLN A 94 16.07 0.20 1.39
C GLN A 94 15.21 0.51 0.16
N ALA A 95 14.03 -0.12 0.04
CA ALA A 95 13.14 0.13 -1.09
C ALA A 95 12.63 1.58 -1.17
N TYR A 96 12.40 2.24 -0.04
CA TYR A 96 11.95 3.65 -0.03
C TYR A 96 13.05 4.64 -0.40
N GLY A 97 14.32 4.24 -0.24
CA GLY A 97 15.50 5.07 -0.46
C GLY A 97 15.60 6.27 0.48
N ASN A 98 16.73 6.96 0.46
CA ASN A 98 16.90 8.21 1.17
C ASN A 98 16.24 9.38 0.39
N PRO A 99 15.62 10.37 1.07
CA PRO A 99 15.58 10.57 2.53
C PRO A 99 14.44 9.84 3.26
N ARG A 100 13.52 9.18 2.55
CA ARG A 100 12.32 8.56 3.16
C ARG A 100 12.65 7.47 4.17
N ALA A 101 13.66 6.64 3.90
CA ALA A 101 14.12 5.61 4.84
C ALA A 101 14.53 6.20 6.19
N ILE A 102 15.17 7.39 6.21
CA ILE A 102 15.56 8.07 7.45
C ILE A 102 14.33 8.48 8.24
N VAL A 103 13.35 9.10 7.57
CA VAL A 103 12.09 9.50 8.20
C VAL A 103 11.34 8.29 8.77
N LEU A 104 11.22 7.22 8.00
CA LEU A 104 10.57 5.97 8.44
C LEU A 104 11.27 5.37 9.66
N ARG A 105 12.60 5.41 9.70
CA ARG A 105 13.39 4.92 10.85
C ARG A 105 13.15 5.77 12.10
N ILE A 106 13.15 7.10 11.99
CA ILE A 106 12.85 8.01 13.11
C ILE A 106 11.43 7.78 13.64
N LEU A 107 10.49 7.51 12.73
CA LEU A 107 9.10 7.18 13.08
C LEU A 107 8.91 5.73 13.52
N HIS A 108 9.99 4.95 13.70
CA HIS A 108 9.98 3.55 14.12
C HIS A 108 9.05 2.67 13.27
N ARG A 109 9.09 2.87 11.94
CA ARG A 109 8.33 2.06 10.98
C ARG A 109 9.14 0.84 10.58
N HIS A 110 8.66 -0.32 10.99
CA HIS A 110 9.32 -1.61 10.81
C HIS A 110 8.46 -2.66 10.09
N GLU A 111 7.17 -2.37 9.90
CA GLU A 111 6.23 -3.30 9.29
C GLU A 111 6.10 -3.03 7.80
N PHE A 112 6.68 -3.93 7.01
CA PHE A 112 6.63 -3.86 5.55
C PHE A 112 6.08 -5.15 4.95
N ARG A 113 5.48 -5.02 3.77
CA ARG A 113 5.08 -6.17 2.94
C ARG A 113 5.52 -5.93 1.51
N PHE A 114 5.89 -7.02 0.85
CA PHE A 114 6.15 -7.02 -0.58
C PHE A 114 4.89 -7.51 -1.31
N LEU A 115 4.41 -6.70 -2.23
CA LEU A 115 3.22 -6.93 -3.03
C LEU A 115 3.71 -7.16 -4.46
N HIS A 116 3.70 -8.41 -4.89
CA HIS A 116 4.15 -8.79 -6.24
C HIS A 116 3.09 -8.39 -7.25
N GLU A 117 3.52 -7.68 -8.27
CA GLU A 117 2.67 -7.36 -9.41
C GLU A 117 2.55 -8.61 -10.30
N SER A 118 1.31 -8.89 -10.73
CA SER A 118 1.05 -9.97 -11.68
C SER A 118 1.86 -9.74 -12.94
N SER A 119 2.66 -10.73 -13.31
CA SER A 119 3.31 -10.74 -14.61
C SER A 119 2.21 -10.77 -15.66
N SER A 120 2.10 -9.71 -16.46
CA SER A 120 1.25 -9.77 -17.66
C SER A 120 1.94 -10.72 -18.61
N ASP A 121 1.58 -12.02 -18.55
CA ASP A 121 1.90 -12.97 -19.60
C ASP A 121 1.40 -12.33 -20.92
N HIS A 122 2.34 -11.86 -21.72
CA HIS A 122 2.12 -11.45 -23.11
C HIS A 122 2.28 -12.67 -24.00
#